data_AF-A0A958DDU5-F1
#
_entry.id   AF-A0A958DDU5-F1
#
_cell.length_a   1.000
_cell.length_b   1.000
_cell.length_c   1.000
_cell.angle_alpha   90.00
_cell.angle_beta   90.00
_cell.angle_gamma   90.00
#
_symmetry.space_group_name_H-M   'P 1'
#
loop_
_entity.id
_entity.type
_entity.pdbx_description
1 polymer ?
#
loop_
_entity_poly.entity_id
_entity_poly.type
_entity_poly.pdbx_seq_one_letter_code
_entity_poly.pdbx_strand_id
1 'polypeptide(L)'
;MQRKRLIYLVAVVALLIAALPAAAIADSPAAAPNASPLQQGETPDTLVEQAKALEAEHSAPAPDAATAFSIPDGGSYPLFMGVDDITVPAYLMDVTNSATIQAFVGAEVWGSAYDDVNDRVLFNDGAVLYEWPVGGTVNLLGTITDAAGATQVMVGLAFYNGQLYGTKNIANEAIWAIDTNTLVATVFIDYVD
;
A
#
# COMPACT_ATOMS: atom_id res chain seq x y z
N MET A 1 -7.72 -22.29 62.97
CA MET A 1 -8.06 -23.21 61.87
C MET A 1 -7.78 -22.54 60.52
N GLN A 2 -6.50 -22.30 60.19
CA GLN A 2 -6.06 -21.59 58.96
C GLN A 2 -4.66 -22.08 58.55
N ARG A 3 -4.52 -23.26 57.92
CA ARG A 3 -3.23 -23.77 57.39
C ARG A 3 -3.41 -24.84 56.29
N LYS A 4 -4.23 -24.60 55.26
CA LYS A 4 -4.40 -25.59 54.16
C LYS A 4 -4.42 -25.03 52.73
N ARG A 5 -4.07 -23.76 52.49
CA ARG A 5 -4.12 -23.18 51.12
C ARG A 5 -2.81 -22.60 50.57
N LEU A 6 -1.66 -22.80 51.21
CA LEU A 6 -0.40 -22.14 50.79
C LEU A 6 0.75 -23.05 50.34
N ILE A 7 0.58 -24.37 50.22
CA ILE A 7 1.72 -25.26 49.86
C ILE A 7 1.33 -26.25 48.75
N TYR A 8 0.67 -25.73 47.72
CA TYR A 8 0.70 -26.33 46.38
C TYR A 8 1.60 -25.52 45.41
N LEU A 9 2.18 -24.41 45.88
CA LEU A 9 3.01 -23.53 45.06
C LEU A 9 4.53 -23.79 45.17
N VAL A 10 4.96 -24.72 46.03
CA VAL A 10 6.40 -24.99 46.28
C VAL A 10 6.88 -26.30 45.65
N ALA A 11 5.98 -27.15 45.14
CA ALA A 11 6.35 -28.47 44.61
C ALA A 11 6.59 -28.55 43.10
N VAL A 12 6.39 -27.46 42.34
CA VAL A 12 6.59 -27.46 40.87
C VAL A 12 7.94 -26.87 40.45
N VAL A 13 8.71 -26.28 41.37
CA VAL A 13 9.98 -25.60 41.06
C VAL A 13 11.22 -26.51 41.20
N ALA A 14 11.08 -27.78 41.62
CA ALA A 14 12.24 -28.60 42.00
C ALA A 14 12.48 -29.88 41.17
N LEU A 15 11.87 -30.03 39.99
CA LEU A 15 12.13 -31.22 39.18
C LEU A 15 12.14 -30.91 37.68
N LEU A 16 13.21 -30.28 37.20
CA LEU A 16 13.77 -30.48 35.84
C LEU A 16 15.10 -29.74 35.72
N ILE A 17 16.11 -30.26 36.43
CA ILE A 17 17.50 -30.19 36.00
C ILE A 17 17.72 -31.41 35.11
N ALA A 18 17.91 -31.21 33.80
CA ALA A 18 18.81 -32.02 32.95
C ALA A 18 18.78 -31.55 31.49
N ALA A 19 19.99 -31.34 30.95
CA ALA A 19 20.36 -31.35 29.53
C ALA A 19 20.01 -30.13 28.66
N LEU A 20 20.81 -29.07 28.80
CA LEU A 20 21.17 -28.21 27.67
C LEU A 20 22.61 -28.57 27.25
N PRO A 21 22.88 -28.92 25.97
CA PRO A 21 24.25 -29.04 25.50
C PRO A 21 24.84 -27.64 25.29
N ALA A 22 26.02 -27.44 25.86
CA ALA A 22 26.92 -26.36 25.51
C ALA A 22 27.40 -26.54 24.06
N ALA A 23 27.19 -25.53 23.21
CA ALA A 23 27.82 -25.45 21.90
C ALA A 23 28.33 -24.02 21.67
N ALA A 24 29.66 -23.92 21.77
CA ALA A 24 30.58 -23.05 21.04
C ALA A 24 30.21 -21.58 20.79
N ILE A 25 30.90 -20.72 21.52
CA ILE A 25 31.31 -19.39 21.07
C ILE A 25 32.23 -19.61 19.86
N ALA A 26 31.78 -19.22 18.67
CA ALA A 26 32.63 -19.09 17.49
C ALA A 26 32.58 -17.62 17.04
N ASP A 27 33.77 -17.01 16.98
CA ASP A 27 34.04 -15.70 16.41
C ASP A 27 33.34 -15.56 15.06
N SER A 28 32.46 -14.56 14.94
CA SER A 28 31.95 -14.13 13.64
C SER A 28 33.04 -13.34 12.91
N PRO A 29 33.43 -13.71 11.67
CA PRO A 29 34.28 -12.85 10.87
C PRO A 29 33.50 -11.58 10.51
N ALA A 30 34.15 -10.43 10.67
CA ALA A 30 33.60 -9.10 10.42
C ALA A 30 32.87 -9.02 9.07
N ALA A 31 31.59 -8.67 9.11
CA ALA A 31 30.80 -8.36 7.93
C ALA A 31 31.42 -7.15 7.21
N ALA A 32 31.62 -7.27 5.90
CA ALA A 32 31.99 -6.15 5.05
C ALA A 32 30.89 -5.08 5.12
N PRO A 33 31.22 -3.79 5.26
CA PRO A 33 30.22 -2.73 5.26
C PRO A 33 29.73 -2.56 3.81
N ASN A 34 28.42 -2.60 3.60
CA ASN A 34 27.66 -2.14 2.41
C ASN A 34 26.71 -3.16 1.74
N ALA A 35 26.38 -4.30 2.35
CA ALA A 35 25.18 -5.05 1.93
C ALA A 35 23.96 -4.52 2.72
N SER A 36 22.98 -3.97 2.01
CA SER A 36 21.71 -3.52 2.60
C SER A 36 20.99 -4.72 3.25
N PRO A 37 20.40 -4.61 4.46
CA PRO A 37 19.90 -5.77 5.20
C PRO A 37 18.68 -6.48 4.60
N LEU A 38 18.16 -6.04 3.45
CA LEU A 38 16.88 -6.50 2.89
C LEU A 38 16.99 -7.69 1.92
N GLN A 39 18.19 -8.14 1.53
CA GLN A 39 18.35 -9.20 0.52
C GLN A 39 18.33 -10.64 1.06
N GLN A 40 18.10 -10.86 2.36
CA GLN A 40 18.02 -12.23 2.91
C GLN A 40 16.57 -12.71 2.96
N GLY A 41 16.10 -13.28 1.85
CA GLY A 41 14.79 -13.94 1.78
C GLY A 41 14.06 -13.84 0.44
N GLU A 42 14.61 -13.08 -0.52
CA GLU A 42 13.99 -12.91 -1.84
C GLU A 42 14.08 -14.20 -2.65
N THR A 43 12.96 -14.56 -3.28
CA THR A 43 12.93 -15.71 -4.17
C THR A 43 13.69 -15.38 -5.47
N PRO A 44 14.21 -16.36 -6.20
CA PRO A 44 14.81 -16.12 -7.51
C PRO A 44 13.88 -15.37 -8.48
N ASP A 45 12.57 -15.57 -8.35
CA ASP A 45 11.54 -14.92 -9.17
C ASP A 45 11.47 -13.42 -8.84
N THR A 46 11.48 -13.08 -7.54
CA THR A 46 11.56 -11.69 -7.04
C THR A 46 12.75 -10.91 -7.58
N LEU A 47 13.91 -11.56 -7.76
CA LEU A 47 15.10 -10.90 -8.32
C LEU A 47 14.98 -10.62 -9.82
N VAL A 48 14.25 -11.48 -10.55
CA VAL A 48 13.97 -11.29 -11.98
C VAL A 48 12.94 -10.18 -12.18
N GLU A 49 11.88 -10.16 -11.36
CA GLU A 49 10.86 -9.11 -11.33
C GLU A 49 11.49 -7.73 -11.10
N GLN A 50 12.37 -7.61 -10.09
CA GLN A 50 13.11 -6.37 -9.83
C GLN A 50 13.94 -5.92 -11.04
N ALA A 51 14.62 -6.85 -11.72
CA ALA A 51 15.43 -6.52 -12.89
C ALA A 51 14.57 -6.02 -14.07
N LYS A 52 13.41 -6.66 -14.32
CA LYS A 52 12.46 -6.23 -15.36
C LYS A 52 11.81 -4.89 -15.03
N ALA A 53 11.42 -4.67 -13.77
CA ALA A 53 10.88 -3.40 -13.31
C ALA A 53 11.88 -2.25 -13.55
N LEU A 54 13.15 -2.47 -13.18
CA LEU A 54 14.22 -1.50 -13.44
C LEU A 54 14.46 -1.26 -14.95
N GLU A 55 14.36 -2.29 -15.80
CA GLU A 55 14.45 -2.13 -17.25
C GLU A 55 13.29 -1.31 -17.83
N ALA A 56 12.06 -1.56 -17.35
CA ALA A 56 10.87 -0.81 -17.75
C ALA A 56 10.93 0.65 -17.28
N GLU A 57 11.36 0.90 -16.04
CA GLU A 57 11.57 2.25 -15.49
C GLU A 57 12.60 3.05 -16.31
N HIS A 58 13.69 2.42 -16.74
CA HIS A 58 14.71 3.08 -17.57
C HIS A 58 14.31 3.26 -19.04
N SER A 59 13.33 2.49 -19.51
CA SER A 59 12.83 2.55 -20.90
C SER A 59 11.64 3.50 -21.05
N ALA A 60 10.95 3.82 -19.95
CA ALA A 60 9.91 4.83 -19.94
C ALA A 60 10.54 6.21 -20.17
N PRO A 61 9.96 7.08 -21.04
CA PRO A 61 10.38 8.47 -21.08
C PRO A 61 10.26 9.04 -19.67
N ALA A 62 11.34 9.64 -19.18
CA ALA A 62 11.34 10.28 -17.88
C ALA A 62 10.14 11.24 -17.80
N PRO A 63 9.35 11.23 -16.72
CA PRO A 63 8.40 12.31 -16.49
C PRO A 63 9.18 13.63 -16.57
N ASP A 64 8.61 14.63 -17.25
CA ASP A 64 9.23 15.95 -17.38
C ASP A 64 9.83 16.38 -16.04
N ALA A 65 11.09 16.83 -16.08
CA ALA A 65 11.91 17.14 -14.92
C ALA A 65 11.09 17.81 -13.82
N ALA A 66 11.10 17.19 -12.63
CA ALA A 66 10.36 17.59 -11.42
C ALA A 66 9.92 19.05 -11.46
N THR A 67 8.70 19.28 -11.95
CA THR A 67 8.03 20.55 -11.74
C THR A 67 7.99 20.74 -10.23
N ALA A 68 8.57 21.84 -9.74
CA ALA A 68 8.31 22.27 -8.38
C ALA A 68 6.80 22.20 -8.17
N PHE A 69 6.36 21.42 -7.16
CA PHE A 69 4.96 21.43 -6.75
C PHE A 69 4.66 22.83 -6.23
N SER A 70 4.17 23.70 -7.11
CA SER A 70 3.48 24.92 -6.69
C SER A 70 2.11 24.47 -6.23
N ILE A 71 1.88 24.42 -4.92
CA ILE A 71 0.51 24.44 -4.41
C ILE A 71 -0.04 25.79 -4.85
N PRO A 72 -1.08 25.84 -5.71
CA PRO A 72 -1.73 27.10 -6.03
C PRO A 72 -2.12 27.74 -4.71
N ASP A 73 -1.64 28.97 -4.50
CA ASP A 73 -1.90 29.73 -3.29
C ASP A 73 -3.42 29.75 -3.05
N GLY A 74 -3.92 29.08 -1.99
CA GLY A 74 -5.35 29.03 -1.66
C GLY A 74 -5.98 27.69 -1.28
N GLY A 75 -5.30 26.55 -1.45
CA GLY A 75 -5.83 25.27 -0.95
C GLY A 75 -5.54 25.08 0.54
N SER A 76 -6.52 25.25 1.43
CA SER A 76 -6.27 25.15 2.88
C SER A 76 -5.92 23.73 3.38
N TYR A 77 -6.14 22.68 2.56
CA TYR A 77 -5.84 21.29 2.93
C TYR A 77 -5.49 20.45 1.68
N PRO A 78 -4.28 20.58 1.11
CA PRO A 78 -3.96 20.02 -0.20
C PRO A 78 -3.68 18.51 -0.21
N LEU A 79 -3.48 17.89 0.96
CA LEU A 79 -3.17 16.46 1.05
C LEU A 79 -4.43 15.66 1.42
N PHE A 80 -4.87 14.77 0.53
CA PHE A 80 -5.88 13.76 0.84
C PHE A 80 -5.23 12.52 1.47
N MET A 81 -5.87 11.98 2.51
CA MET A 81 -5.46 10.75 3.18
C MET A 81 -6.66 9.83 3.34
N GLY A 82 -6.62 8.70 2.63
CA GLY A 82 -7.58 7.61 2.78
C GLY A 82 -7.28 6.74 4.00
N VAL A 83 -8.30 6.02 4.46
CA VAL A 83 -8.18 5.03 5.53
C VAL A 83 -8.88 3.74 5.13
N ASP A 84 -8.25 2.61 5.39
CA ASP A 84 -8.79 1.26 5.19
C ASP A 84 -9.65 0.81 6.39
N ASP A 85 -10.63 1.64 6.75
CA ASP A 85 -11.64 1.33 7.78
C ASP A 85 -12.88 2.20 7.56
N ILE A 86 -14.02 1.58 7.25
CA ILE A 86 -15.28 2.32 6.98
C ILE A 86 -15.76 3.21 8.13
N THR A 87 -15.33 2.95 9.36
CA THR A 87 -15.74 3.70 10.55
C THR A 87 -14.82 4.88 10.86
N VAL A 88 -13.65 4.92 10.24
CA VAL A 88 -12.68 6.00 10.38
C VAL A 88 -12.82 6.94 9.18
N PRO A 89 -12.86 8.27 9.39
CA PRO A 89 -12.92 9.19 8.26
C PRO A 89 -11.68 9.14 7.36
N ALA A 90 -11.86 9.43 6.08
CA ALA A 90 -10.80 10.00 5.25
C ALA A 90 -10.60 11.49 5.63
N TYR A 91 -9.41 12.02 5.37
CA TYR A 91 -9.03 13.36 5.79
C TYR A 91 -8.45 14.20 4.66
N LEU A 92 -8.61 15.50 4.78
CA LEU A 92 -7.74 16.48 4.13
C LEU A 92 -6.79 17.07 5.17
N MET A 93 -5.51 17.27 4.82
CA MET A 93 -4.47 17.82 5.69
C MET A 93 -3.87 19.09 5.10
N ASP A 94 -3.73 20.11 5.95
CA ASP A 94 -2.89 21.28 5.73
C ASP A 94 -1.43 20.87 5.93
N VAL A 95 -0.66 20.86 4.85
CA VAL A 95 0.74 20.42 4.89
C VAL A 95 1.68 21.42 5.59
N THR A 96 1.22 22.62 5.90
CA THR A 96 2.02 23.66 6.57
C THR A 96 2.02 23.51 8.09
N ASN A 97 0.93 22.99 8.66
CA ASN A 97 0.73 22.90 10.11
C ASN A 97 0.16 21.54 10.59
N SER A 98 -0.03 20.59 9.68
CA SER A 98 -0.59 19.25 9.94
C SER A 98 -2.03 19.26 10.47
N ALA A 99 -2.76 20.37 10.38
CA ALA A 99 -4.18 20.40 10.73
C ALA A 99 -4.96 19.52 9.76
N THR A 100 -5.93 18.77 10.28
CA THR A 100 -6.78 17.92 9.46
C THR A 100 -8.24 18.34 9.56
N ILE A 101 -8.97 18.15 8.47
CA ILE A 101 -10.42 18.16 8.44
C ILE A 101 -10.92 16.84 7.86
N GLN A 102 -12.11 16.44 8.27
CA GLN A 102 -12.76 15.25 7.74
C GLN A 102 -13.21 15.50 6.29
N ALA A 103 -12.87 14.57 5.39
CA ALA A 103 -13.35 14.52 4.02
C ALA A 103 -14.70 13.80 3.95
N PHE A 104 -14.73 12.51 4.29
CA PHE A 104 -15.92 11.66 4.35
C PHE A 104 -15.69 10.46 5.27
N VAL A 105 -16.74 9.69 5.54
CA VAL A 105 -16.72 8.41 6.29
C VAL A 105 -17.64 7.40 5.60
N GLY A 106 -17.45 6.11 5.82
CA GLY A 106 -18.30 5.05 5.28
C GLY A 106 -17.77 4.36 4.01
N ALA A 107 -16.49 4.55 3.68
CA ALA A 107 -15.81 3.84 2.59
C ALA A 107 -14.36 3.53 2.98
N GLU A 108 -13.89 2.35 2.61
CA GLU A 108 -12.47 1.97 2.69
C GLU A 108 -11.70 2.57 1.51
N VAL A 109 -10.48 3.04 1.76
CA VAL A 109 -9.61 3.62 0.75
C VAL A 109 -8.27 2.88 0.74
N TRP A 110 -8.07 2.05 -0.27
CA TRP A 110 -6.83 1.28 -0.47
C TRP A 110 -5.83 2.09 -1.29
N GLY A 111 -6.20 2.39 -2.54
CA GLY A 111 -5.51 3.31 -3.43
C GLY A 111 -6.34 4.56 -3.69
N SER A 112 -5.67 5.69 -3.94
CA SER A 112 -6.35 6.93 -4.32
C SER A 112 -5.51 7.73 -5.31
N ALA A 113 -6.19 8.45 -6.21
CA ALA A 113 -5.58 9.30 -7.20
C ALA A 113 -6.42 10.57 -7.41
N TYR A 114 -5.77 11.71 -7.53
CA TYR A 114 -6.41 13.00 -7.73
C TYR A 114 -6.51 13.34 -9.22
N ASP A 115 -7.72 13.67 -9.67
CA ASP A 115 -8.05 14.16 -11.00
C ASP A 115 -8.29 15.67 -10.90
N ASP A 116 -7.25 16.45 -11.22
CA ASP A 116 -7.23 17.90 -11.07
C ASP A 116 -8.13 18.63 -12.06
N VAL A 117 -8.39 18.02 -13.22
CA VAL A 117 -9.29 18.57 -14.25
C VAL A 117 -10.74 18.57 -13.77
N ASN A 118 -11.15 17.54 -13.01
CA ASN A 118 -12.52 17.37 -12.53
C ASN A 118 -12.68 17.64 -11.02
N ASP A 119 -11.61 18.06 -10.34
CA ASP A 119 -11.57 18.31 -8.89
C ASP A 119 -12.19 17.17 -8.05
N ARG A 120 -11.66 15.96 -8.27
CA ARG A 120 -12.14 14.75 -7.59
C ARG A 120 -11.00 13.80 -7.23
N VAL A 121 -11.26 12.99 -6.20
CA VAL A 121 -10.42 11.84 -5.86
C VAL A 121 -11.10 10.58 -6.37
N LEU A 122 -10.39 9.83 -7.21
CA LEU A 122 -10.74 8.46 -7.57
C LEU A 122 -10.08 7.54 -6.54
N PHE A 123 -10.83 6.60 -5.96
CA PHE A 123 -10.28 5.68 -4.98
C PHE A 123 -10.92 4.30 -5.09
N ASN A 124 -10.23 3.27 -4.60
CA ASN A 124 -10.73 1.90 -4.63
C ASN A 124 -10.79 1.26 -3.25
N ASP A 125 -11.73 0.34 -3.12
CA ASP A 125 -11.79 -0.72 -2.10
C ASP A 125 -11.65 -2.04 -2.85
N GLY A 126 -10.43 -2.58 -2.85
CA GLY A 126 -10.04 -3.71 -3.68
C GLY A 126 -10.34 -3.50 -5.17
N ALA A 127 -11.38 -4.16 -5.68
CA ALA A 127 -11.80 -4.06 -7.09
C ALA A 127 -12.93 -3.05 -7.34
N VAL A 128 -13.49 -2.43 -6.30
CA VAL A 128 -14.60 -1.50 -6.43
C VAL A 128 -14.04 -0.09 -6.53
N LEU A 129 -14.39 0.63 -7.61
CA LEU A 129 -13.99 2.01 -7.85
C LEU A 129 -15.07 2.98 -7.39
N TYR A 130 -14.64 4.02 -6.71
CA TYR A 130 -15.44 5.14 -6.27
C TYR A 130 -14.85 6.45 -6.78
N GLU A 131 -15.67 7.49 -6.80
CA GLU A 131 -15.21 8.86 -6.90
C GLU A 131 -15.71 9.68 -5.71
N TRP A 132 -14.94 10.69 -5.36
CA TRP A 132 -15.35 11.75 -4.44
C TRP A 132 -15.00 13.10 -5.06
N PRO A 133 -15.99 13.85 -5.57
CA PRO A 133 -15.80 15.28 -5.85
C PRO A 133 -15.35 15.97 -4.57
N VAL A 134 -14.31 16.80 -4.61
CA VAL A 134 -13.76 17.40 -3.39
C VAL A 134 -14.81 18.25 -2.69
N GLY A 135 -15.10 17.92 -1.42
CA GLY A 135 -16.18 18.54 -0.62
C GLY A 135 -17.60 18.05 -0.96
N GLY A 136 -17.73 17.10 -1.88
CA GLY A 136 -18.98 16.48 -2.32
C GLY A 136 -19.32 15.16 -1.61
N THR A 137 -20.21 14.39 -2.23
CA THR A 137 -20.62 13.05 -1.78
C THR A 137 -19.85 11.97 -2.52
N VAL A 138 -19.47 10.89 -1.83
CA VAL A 138 -18.85 9.71 -2.43
C VAL A 138 -19.85 9.02 -3.36
N ASN A 139 -19.45 8.74 -4.59
CA ASN A 139 -20.23 8.00 -5.58
C ASN A 139 -19.55 6.66 -5.88
N LEU A 140 -20.33 5.59 -5.89
CA LEU A 140 -19.90 4.29 -6.41
C LEU A 140 -19.90 4.33 -7.95
N LEU A 141 -18.76 4.01 -8.57
CA LEU A 141 -18.67 3.85 -10.01
C LEU A 141 -18.97 2.40 -10.43
N GLY A 142 -18.39 1.42 -9.73
CA GLY A 142 -18.66 0.01 -9.96
C GLY A 142 -17.43 -0.88 -9.76
N THR A 143 -17.45 -2.08 -10.33
CA THR A 143 -16.35 -3.05 -10.22
C THR A 143 -15.41 -2.94 -11.43
N ILE A 144 -14.11 -2.89 -11.17
CA ILE A 144 -13.06 -2.93 -12.18
C ILE A 144 -12.93 -4.37 -12.69
N THR A 145 -13.01 -4.56 -14.00
CA THR A 145 -12.86 -5.86 -14.65
C THR A 145 -11.87 -5.80 -15.81
N ASP A 146 -11.32 -6.92 -16.26
CA ASP A 146 -10.65 -6.97 -17.55
C ASP A 146 -11.66 -7.08 -18.71
N ALA A 147 -11.16 -7.12 -19.95
CA ALA A 147 -11.99 -7.26 -21.15
C ALA A 147 -12.76 -8.60 -21.22
N ALA A 148 -12.35 -9.62 -20.46
CA ALA A 148 -13.05 -10.89 -20.34
C ALA A 148 -14.09 -10.88 -19.20
N GLY A 149 -14.20 -9.79 -18.44
CA GLY A 149 -15.11 -9.63 -17.31
C GLY A 149 -14.58 -10.18 -15.99
N ALA A 150 -13.29 -10.55 -15.91
CA ALA A 150 -12.71 -11.00 -14.65
C ALA A 150 -12.40 -9.80 -13.75
N THR A 151 -12.83 -9.87 -12.49
CA THR A 151 -12.60 -8.84 -11.47
C THR A 151 -11.11 -8.58 -11.25
N GLN A 152 -10.72 -7.31 -11.24
CA GLN A 152 -9.35 -6.88 -11.00
C GLN A 152 -9.26 -6.10 -9.69
N VAL A 153 -8.65 -6.71 -8.67
CA VAL A 153 -8.34 -6.05 -7.39
C VAL A 153 -7.10 -5.20 -7.57
N MET A 154 -7.19 -3.91 -7.24
CA MET A 154 -6.07 -2.96 -7.27
C MET A 154 -5.63 -2.62 -5.85
N VAL A 155 -4.34 -2.31 -5.66
CA VAL A 155 -3.78 -1.91 -4.35
C VAL A 155 -3.26 -0.48 -4.31
N GLY A 156 -3.04 0.12 -5.47
CA GLY A 156 -2.65 1.52 -5.61
C GLY A 156 -3.28 2.11 -6.86
N LEU A 157 -3.43 3.43 -6.88
CA LEU A 157 -3.96 4.17 -8.01
C LEU A 157 -3.06 5.37 -8.33
N ALA A 158 -3.02 5.75 -9.60
CA ALA A 158 -2.42 7.00 -10.07
C ALA A 158 -3.26 7.57 -11.20
N PHE A 159 -3.36 8.89 -11.31
CA PHE A 159 -4.09 9.55 -12.38
C PHE A 159 -3.15 10.51 -13.11
N TYR A 160 -3.15 10.43 -14.43
CA TYR A 160 -2.35 11.33 -15.26
C TYR A 160 -3.00 11.50 -16.62
N ASN A 161 -3.13 12.77 -17.04
CA ASN A 161 -3.60 13.14 -18.38
C ASN A 161 -4.92 12.44 -18.80
N GLY A 162 -5.91 12.41 -17.90
CA GLY A 162 -7.22 11.81 -18.16
C GLY A 162 -7.27 10.29 -18.01
N GLN A 163 -6.17 9.63 -17.69
CA GLN A 163 -6.08 8.18 -17.54
C GLN A 163 -5.87 7.80 -16.06
N LEU A 164 -6.68 6.87 -15.57
CA LEU A 164 -6.47 6.20 -14.30
C LEU A 164 -5.59 4.96 -14.51
N TYR A 165 -4.62 4.76 -13.63
CA TYR A 165 -3.76 3.59 -13.58
C TYR A 165 -3.92 2.92 -12.22
N GLY A 166 -3.83 1.60 -12.20
CA GLY A 166 -3.83 0.81 -10.98
C GLY A 166 -2.67 -0.18 -10.94
N THR A 167 -2.18 -0.47 -9.74
CA THR A 167 -1.22 -1.56 -9.47
C THR A 167 -1.94 -2.73 -8.84
N LYS A 168 -1.43 -3.94 -9.09
CA LYS A 168 -1.86 -5.18 -8.45
C LYS A 168 -0.66 -5.82 -7.74
N ASN A 169 -0.92 -6.54 -6.66
CA ASN A 169 0.05 -7.37 -5.93
C ASN A 169 -0.44 -8.83 -5.79
N ILE A 170 -1.39 -9.23 -6.65
CA ILE A 170 -1.91 -10.59 -6.74
C ILE A 170 -2.16 -10.96 -8.19
N ALA A 171 -1.91 -12.23 -8.51
CA ALA A 171 -1.97 -12.77 -9.88
C ALA A 171 -1.00 -12.01 -10.82
N ASN A 172 -1.40 -11.67 -12.05
CA ASN A 172 -0.52 -10.90 -12.93
C ASN A 172 -0.24 -9.51 -12.34
N GLU A 173 0.95 -9.34 -11.76
CA GLU A 173 1.45 -8.07 -11.29
C GLU A 173 1.88 -7.20 -12.49
N ALA A 174 1.17 -6.09 -12.64
CA ALA A 174 1.35 -5.17 -13.76
C ALA A 174 0.79 -3.79 -13.38
N ILE A 175 1.15 -2.78 -14.16
CA ILE A 175 0.42 -1.51 -14.20
C ILE A 175 -0.76 -1.71 -15.15
N TRP A 176 -1.96 -1.40 -14.70
CA TRP A 176 -3.19 -1.50 -15.48
C TRP A 176 -3.73 -0.11 -15.78
N ALA A 177 -4.00 0.21 -17.05
CA ALA A 177 -4.80 1.37 -17.42
C ALA A 177 -6.29 1.04 -17.23
N ILE A 178 -7.02 1.88 -16.50
CA ILE A 178 -8.44 1.70 -16.17
C ILE A 178 -9.25 2.80 -16.86
N ASP A 179 -10.17 2.43 -17.74
CA ASP A 179 -11.14 3.37 -18.30
C ASP A 179 -12.24 3.64 -17.27
N THR A 180 -12.35 4.89 -16.80
CA THR A 180 -13.30 5.28 -15.75
C THR A 180 -14.76 5.31 -16.19
N ASN A 181 -15.04 5.25 -17.51
CA ASN A 181 -16.41 5.17 -18.03
C ASN A 181 -16.89 3.73 -18.17
N THR A 182 -16.01 2.82 -18.57
CA THR A 182 -16.35 1.42 -18.83
C THR A 182 -15.95 0.48 -17.70
N LEU A 183 -15.06 0.94 -16.80
CA LEU A 183 -14.43 0.18 -15.72
C LEU A 183 -13.63 -1.03 -16.21
N VAL A 184 -13.24 -1.01 -17.49
CA VAL A 184 -12.37 -2.03 -18.07
C VAL A 184 -10.91 -1.64 -17.83
N ALA A 185 -10.17 -2.56 -17.21
CA ALA A 185 -8.75 -2.48 -17.00
C ALA A 185 -8.00 -3.29 -18.07
N THR A 186 -6.93 -2.71 -18.61
CA THR A 186 -6.02 -3.35 -19.55
C THR A 186 -4.59 -3.21 -19.06
N VAL A 187 -3.78 -4.26 -19.21
CA VAL A 187 -2.34 -4.20 -18.90
C VAL A 187 -1.70 -3.08 -19.72
N PHE A 188 -1.03 -2.16 -19.01
CA PHE A 188 -0.31 -1.01 -19.56
C PHE A 188 1.19 -1.24 -19.53
N ILE A 189 1.73 -1.64 -18.37
CA ILE A 189 3.12 -2.10 -18.22
C ILE A 189 3.06 -3.48 -17.58
N ASP A 190 3.48 -4.49 -18.33
CA ASP A 190 3.58 -5.85 -17.86
C ASP A 190 4.99 -6.07 -17.31
N TYR A 191 5.12 -6.28 -16.00
CA TYR A 191 6.42 -6.55 -15.37
C TYR A 191 6.56 -7.97 -14.83
N VAL A 192 5.55 -8.82 -15.07
CA VAL A 192 5.48 -10.29 -14.96
C VAL A 192 6.43 -10.92 -13.93
N ASP A 193 5.84 -11.50 -12.89
CA ASP A 193 6.35 -12.64 -12.12
C ASP A 193 6.85 -13.77 -13.05
#